data_AF-A0A7S1UQ66-F1
#
_entry.id   AF-A0A7S1UQ66-F1
#
_cell.length_a   1.000
_cell.length_b   1.000
_cell.length_c   1.000
_cell.angle_alpha   90.00
_cell.angle_beta   90.00
_cell.angle_gamma   90.00
#
_symmetry.space_group_name_H-M   'P 1'
#
loop_
_entity.id
_entity.type
_entity.pdbx_description
1 polymer ?
#
loop_
_entity_poly.entity_id
_entity_poly.type
_entity_poly.pdbx_seq_one_letter_code
_entity_poly.pdbx_strand_id
1 'polypeptide(L)'
;NEWQKGHDPLLLKAIADKIGTTVDKIADFELNLFDVQPAALGGLQTEFLYSARLDNLATVFCSVEALVEYSANIDDAEDICLVALFDHEEVGSRSAHGAGSPIMAEATRRISTGLSDKSDTLNPDLYGAVLRKSFVLSCDQAHAIHPNYSSKHESAHSPKLNAGVVIKSNSNQRYTTNSVTGFIIRELARGANLPIQEFVVRNDCPCGSTIGPIISGNTGIRTVDIGMPQLSMHSCREMMGIVDLTNGVELFKAYFGGFAALDDKLEG
;
A
#
# COMPACT_ATOMS: atom_id res chain seq x y z
N ASN A 1 -16.39 33.54 -16.55
CA ASN A 1 -15.07 33.20 -15.96
C ASN A 1 -14.02 33.12 -17.06
N GLU A 2 -12.89 33.80 -16.93
CA GLU A 2 -11.83 33.76 -17.96
C GLU A 2 -11.17 32.38 -18.09
N TRP A 3 -11.02 31.66 -16.98
CA TRP A 3 -10.44 30.31 -16.99
C TRP A 3 -11.24 29.33 -17.86
N GLN A 4 -12.58 29.41 -17.83
CA GLN A 4 -13.47 28.59 -18.65
C GLN A 4 -13.24 28.75 -20.16
N LYS A 5 -12.71 29.90 -20.61
CA LYS A 5 -12.34 30.12 -22.03
C LYS A 5 -11.16 29.24 -22.46
N GLY A 6 -10.37 28.75 -21.51
CA GLY A 6 -9.26 27.82 -21.76
C GLY A 6 -9.70 26.37 -21.96
N HIS A 7 -10.99 26.06 -21.79
CA HIS A 7 -11.52 24.70 -21.91
C HIS A 7 -12.41 24.55 -23.14
N ASP A 8 -12.46 23.33 -23.66
CA ASP A 8 -13.37 22.97 -24.74
C ASP A 8 -14.84 23.12 -24.27
N PRO A 9 -15.70 23.85 -25.01
CA PRO A 9 -17.09 24.06 -24.62
C PRO A 9 -17.92 22.77 -24.52
N LEU A 10 -17.61 21.74 -25.32
CA LEU A 10 -18.30 20.46 -25.26
C LEU A 10 -17.90 19.69 -24.01
N LEU A 11 -16.64 19.77 -23.58
CA LEU A 11 -16.21 19.18 -22.31
C LEU A 11 -16.94 19.83 -21.13
N LEU A 12 -16.96 21.16 -21.06
CA LEU A 12 -17.66 21.88 -19.99
C LEU A 12 -19.15 21.53 -19.94
N LYS A 13 -19.79 21.44 -21.11
CA LYS A 13 -21.19 21.02 -21.22
C LYS A 13 -21.37 19.57 -20.76
N ALA A 14 -20.50 18.65 -21.17
CA ALA A 14 -20.58 17.25 -20.76
C ALA A 14 -20.44 17.08 -19.24
N ILE A 15 -19.54 17.85 -18.60
CA ILE A 15 -19.41 17.88 -17.14
C ILE A 15 -20.70 18.41 -16.51
N ALA A 16 -21.20 19.56 -16.98
CA ALA A 16 -22.41 20.19 -16.46
C ALA A 16 -23.63 19.25 -16.55
N ASP A 17 -23.83 18.63 -17.70
CA ASP A 17 -24.89 17.66 -17.95
C ASP A 17 -24.75 16.44 -17.03
N LYS A 18 -23.53 15.94 -16.81
CA LYS A 18 -23.25 14.76 -15.95
C LYS A 18 -23.55 15.01 -14.48
N ILE A 19 -23.28 16.21 -13.96
CA ILE A 19 -23.50 16.57 -12.54
C ILE A 19 -24.84 17.31 -12.31
N GLY A 20 -25.65 17.50 -13.36
CA GLY A 20 -26.98 18.11 -13.27
C GLY A 20 -26.95 19.62 -12.97
N THR A 21 -25.96 20.33 -13.49
CA THR A 21 -25.80 21.79 -13.29
C THR A 21 -25.66 22.53 -14.61
N THR A 22 -25.42 23.84 -14.54
CA THR A 22 -25.11 24.68 -15.71
C THR A 22 -23.63 25.04 -15.75
N VAL A 23 -23.08 25.28 -16.95
CA VAL A 23 -21.64 25.56 -17.14
C VAL A 23 -21.15 26.74 -16.31
N ASP A 24 -21.99 27.77 -16.13
CA ASP A 24 -21.70 28.95 -15.31
C ASP A 24 -21.51 28.64 -13.83
N LYS A 25 -22.01 27.50 -13.34
CA LYS A 25 -21.87 27.05 -11.95
C LYS A 25 -20.66 26.16 -11.70
N ILE A 26 -19.93 25.75 -12.74
CA ILE A 26 -18.70 25.00 -12.57
C ILE A 26 -17.62 25.94 -12.02
N ALA A 27 -17.11 25.62 -10.83
CA ALA A 27 -16.08 26.40 -10.15
C ALA A 27 -14.68 26.07 -10.65
N ASP A 28 -14.33 24.78 -10.67
CA ASP A 28 -13.08 24.21 -11.19
C ASP A 28 -13.24 22.67 -11.29
N PHE A 29 -12.29 21.95 -11.90
CA PHE A 29 -12.24 20.49 -11.90
C PHE A 29 -10.83 19.93 -12.13
N GLU A 30 -10.59 18.74 -11.58
CA GLU A 30 -9.46 17.88 -11.90
C GLU A 30 -10.01 16.55 -12.44
N LEU A 31 -9.69 16.22 -13.69
CA LEU A 31 -10.23 15.06 -14.39
C LEU A 31 -9.10 14.19 -14.92
N ASN A 32 -9.24 12.88 -14.74
CA ASN A 32 -8.32 11.88 -15.27
C ASN A 32 -8.94 11.15 -16.46
N LEU A 33 -8.13 10.92 -17.50
CA LEU A 33 -8.47 9.96 -18.56
C LEU A 33 -8.06 8.56 -18.10
N PHE A 34 -8.97 7.59 -18.23
CA PHE A 34 -8.72 6.24 -17.80
C PHE A 34 -9.41 5.21 -18.69
N ASP A 35 -8.88 3.99 -18.73
CA ASP A 35 -9.49 2.87 -19.44
C ASP A 35 -10.84 2.51 -18.78
N VAL A 36 -11.89 2.49 -19.60
CA VAL A 36 -13.27 2.16 -19.21
C VAL A 36 -13.58 0.67 -19.36
N GLN A 37 -12.66 -0.13 -19.91
CA GLN A 37 -12.82 -1.57 -20.01
C GLN A 37 -12.83 -2.18 -18.58
N PRO A 38 -13.91 -2.87 -18.17
CA PRO A 38 -14.01 -3.47 -16.85
C PRO A 38 -12.87 -4.46 -16.56
N ALA A 39 -12.60 -4.66 -15.26
CA ALA A 39 -11.74 -5.74 -14.83
C ALA A 39 -12.32 -7.10 -15.28
N ALA A 40 -11.44 -8.04 -15.62
CA ALA A 40 -11.85 -9.35 -16.09
C ALA A 40 -10.90 -10.42 -15.57
N LEU A 41 -11.47 -11.59 -15.27
CA LEU A 41 -10.68 -12.80 -15.04
C LEU A 41 -10.32 -13.43 -16.39
N GLY A 42 -9.15 -14.05 -16.47
CA GLY A 42 -8.74 -14.79 -17.66
C GLY A 42 -7.57 -15.73 -17.39
N GLY A 43 -6.90 -16.15 -18.46
CA GLY A 43 -6.08 -17.38 -18.46
C GLY A 43 -6.95 -18.62 -18.70
N LEU A 44 -6.35 -19.70 -19.18
CA LEU A 44 -7.09 -20.93 -19.51
C LEU A 44 -7.79 -21.53 -18.29
N GLN A 45 -7.25 -21.28 -17.09
CA GLN A 45 -7.82 -21.72 -15.82
C GLN A 45 -8.50 -20.60 -15.03
N THR A 46 -8.73 -19.42 -15.62
CA THR A 46 -9.27 -18.25 -14.90
C THR A 46 -8.37 -17.86 -13.72
N GLU A 47 -7.06 -17.98 -13.91
CA GLU A 47 -6.04 -17.86 -12.87
C GLU A 47 -5.44 -16.45 -12.76
N PHE A 48 -5.83 -15.53 -13.66
CA PHE A 48 -5.33 -14.16 -13.70
C PHE A 48 -6.45 -13.13 -13.62
N LEU A 49 -6.14 -12.01 -12.97
CA LEU A 49 -6.93 -10.79 -12.95
C LEU A 49 -6.30 -9.75 -13.89
N TYR A 50 -7.08 -9.25 -14.84
CA TYR A 50 -6.71 -8.14 -15.71
C TYR A 50 -7.51 -6.91 -15.33
N SER A 51 -6.84 -5.82 -14.99
CA SER A 51 -7.51 -4.55 -14.65
C SER A 51 -6.61 -3.36 -14.93
N ALA A 52 -7.22 -2.19 -15.08
CA ALA A 52 -6.50 -0.93 -14.94
C ALA A 52 -6.24 -0.66 -13.45
N ARG A 53 -5.12 0.01 -13.13
CA ARG A 53 -4.81 0.58 -11.80
C ARG A 53 -4.69 -0.45 -10.68
N LEU A 54 -4.21 -1.66 -10.99
CA LEU A 54 -3.80 -2.61 -9.95
C LEU A 54 -2.69 -2.01 -9.08
N ASP A 55 -1.80 -1.25 -9.70
CA ASP A 55 -0.89 -0.36 -9.01
C ASP A 55 -1.60 0.94 -8.58
N ASN A 56 -1.81 1.23 -7.30
CA ASN A 56 -1.68 0.33 -6.14
C ASN A 56 -3.04 -0.06 -5.54
N LEU A 57 -4.14 0.11 -6.29
CA LEU A 57 -5.50 -0.11 -5.76
C LEU A 57 -5.77 -1.54 -5.32
N ALA A 58 -5.03 -2.53 -5.82
CA ALA A 58 -5.19 -3.91 -5.36
C ALA A 58 -4.70 -4.10 -3.92
N THR A 59 -3.58 -3.47 -3.50
CA THR A 59 -3.17 -3.53 -2.09
C THR A 59 -4.04 -2.66 -1.20
N VAL A 60 -4.52 -1.52 -1.72
CA VAL A 60 -5.52 -0.67 -1.03
C VAL A 60 -6.76 -1.50 -0.72
N PHE A 61 -7.32 -2.18 -1.72
CA PHE A 61 -8.45 -3.09 -1.54
C PHE A 61 -8.16 -4.13 -0.44
N CYS A 62 -7.04 -4.85 -0.54
CA CYS A 62 -6.72 -5.86 0.46
C CYS A 62 -6.59 -5.29 1.88
N SER A 63 -5.98 -4.12 2.03
CA SER A 63 -5.78 -3.47 3.35
C SER A 63 -7.10 -3.06 4.00
N VAL A 64 -8.02 -2.51 3.21
CA VAL A 64 -9.34 -2.10 3.68
C VAL A 64 -10.21 -3.32 4.01
N GLU A 65 -10.26 -4.32 3.13
CA GLU A 65 -11.03 -5.56 3.38
C GLU A 65 -10.54 -6.25 4.67
N ALA A 66 -9.23 -6.41 4.81
CA ALA A 66 -8.64 -7.02 6.00
C ALA A 66 -8.95 -6.24 7.29
N LEU A 67 -8.88 -4.89 7.24
CA LEU A 67 -9.21 -4.05 8.39
C LEU A 67 -10.70 -4.13 8.74
N VAL A 68 -11.59 -4.14 7.75
CA VAL A 68 -13.04 -4.26 7.95
C VAL A 68 -13.36 -5.60 8.62
N GLU A 69 -12.81 -6.70 8.11
CA GLU A 69 -13.00 -8.02 8.73
C GLU A 69 -12.45 -8.09 10.15
N TYR A 70 -11.23 -7.57 10.37
CA TYR A 70 -10.63 -7.49 11.70
C TYR A 70 -11.49 -6.66 12.67
N SER A 71 -12.05 -5.54 12.20
CA SER A 71 -12.86 -4.63 13.02
C SER A 71 -14.18 -5.23 13.50
N ALA A 72 -14.61 -6.37 12.95
CA ALA A 72 -15.85 -7.04 13.35
C ALA A 72 -15.80 -7.62 14.79
N ASN A 73 -14.59 -7.82 15.35
CA ASN A 73 -14.42 -8.30 16.72
C ASN A 73 -13.14 -7.70 17.35
N ILE A 74 -13.30 -6.58 18.05
CA ILE A 74 -12.18 -5.78 18.61
C ILE A 74 -12.30 -5.58 20.12
N ASP A 75 -13.19 -6.31 20.79
CA ASP A 75 -13.44 -6.12 22.23
C ASP A 75 -12.19 -6.38 23.09
N ASP A 76 -11.33 -7.29 22.62
CA ASP A 76 -10.06 -7.65 23.25
C ASP A 76 -8.83 -7.02 22.56
N ALA A 77 -9.02 -6.01 21.70
CA ALA A 77 -7.91 -5.39 20.96
C ALA A 77 -7.06 -4.49 21.88
N GLU A 78 -5.78 -4.82 22.01
CA GLU A 78 -4.80 -4.05 22.82
C GLU A 78 -4.08 -2.95 22.01
N ASP A 79 -4.14 -3.03 20.68
CA ASP A 79 -3.44 -2.16 19.74
C ASP A 79 -4.37 -1.26 18.91
N ILE A 80 -3.78 -0.18 18.39
CA ILE A 80 -4.44 0.70 17.43
C ILE A 80 -4.07 0.27 16.02
N CYS A 81 -5.04 -0.31 15.31
CA CYS A 81 -4.89 -0.66 13.90
C CYS A 81 -5.32 0.51 13.00
N LEU A 82 -4.48 0.85 12.02
CA LEU A 82 -4.72 1.95 11.07
C LEU A 82 -4.36 1.52 9.65
N VAL A 83 -5.19 1.91 8.68
CA VAL A 83 -4.86 1.91 7.25
C VAL A 83 -4.76 3.37 6.80
N ALA A 84 -3.58 3.75 6.28
CA ALA A 84 -3.33 5.08 5.73
C ALA A 84 -3.15 4.98 4.21
N LEU A 85 -4.01 5.68 3.47
CA LEU A 85 -4.02 5.70 2.01
C LEU A 85 -3.54 7.06 1.52
N PHE A 86 -2.47 7.06 0.70
CA PHE A 86 -1.80 8.27 0.24
C PHE A 86 -2.04 8.52 -1.24
N ASP A 87 -2.07 9.80 -1.60
CA ASP A 87 -2.06 10.25 -2.99
C ASP A 87 -0.62 10.58 -3.44
N HIS A 88 -0.43 10.86 -4.73
CA HIS A 88 0.81 11.39 -5.28
C HIS A 88 2.05 10.51 -5.11
N GLU A 89 1.91 9.21 -4.84
CA GLU A 89 3.03 8.27 -4.78
C GLU A 89 3.86 8.32 -6.07
N GLU A 90 3.15 8.18 -7.19
CA GLU A 90 3.66 8.13 -8.56
C GLU A 90 4.39 9.41 -9.02
N VAL A 91 4.21 10.51 -8.28
CA VAL A 91 4.90 11.79 -8.53
C VAL A 91 5.85 12.18 -7.40
N GLY A 92 6.20 11.22 -6.54
CA GLY A 92 7.24 11.33 -5.52
C GLY A 92 6.77 11.64 -4.10
N SER A 93 5.46 11.55 -3.82
CA SER A 93 4.85 11.71 -2.48
C SER A 93 5.03 13.07 -1.79
N ARG A 94 5.56 14.08 -2.49
CA ARG A 94 5.83 15.42 -1.95
C ARG A 94 4.64 16.36 -2.13
N SER A 95 3.58 16.09 -1.39
CA SER A 95 2.37 16.92 -1.37
C SER A 95 1.73 16.88 0.02
N ALA A 96 0.69 17.68 0.24
CA ALA A 96 -0.08 17.64 1.49
C ALA A 96 -0.83 16.30 1.69
N HIS A 97 -1.09 15.55 0.61
CA HIS A 97 -1.85 14.29 0.61
C HIS A 97 -0.96 13.05 0.39
N GLY A 98 0.33 13.25 0.10
CA GLY A 98 1.29 12.16 -0.10
C GLY A 98 1.95 11.70 1.18
N ALA A 99 2.68 10.58 1.09
CA ALA A 99 3.37 9.98 2.24
C ALA A 99 4.48 10.87 2.81
N GLY A 100 4.97 11.86 2.05
CA GLY A 100 5.92 12.86 2.54
C GLY A 100 5.29 13.95 3.41
N SER A 101 3.97 13.96 3.56
CA SER A 101 3.25 14.88 4.43
C SER A 101 3.44 14.52 5.92
N PRO A 102 3.20 15.47 6.85
CA PRO A 102 3.32 15.19 8.28
C PRO A 102 2.18 14.32 8.85
N ILE A 103 1.22 13.90 8.01
CA ILE A 103 -0.05 13.32 8.48
C ILE A 103 0.12 12.06 9.32
N MET A 104 1.11 11.20 9.02
CA MET A 104 1.35 9.97 9.81
C MET A 104 1.80 10.30 11.23
N ALA A 105 2.77 11.20 11.37
CA ALA A 105 3.26 11.64 12.67
C ALA A 105 2.16 12.40 13.44
N GLU A 106 1.42 13.27 12.75
CA GLU A 106 0.34 14.03 13.35
C GLU A 106 -0.85 13.16 13.78
N ALA A 107 -1.26 12.19 12.96
CA ALA A 107 -2.33 11.25 13.27
C ALA A 107 -1.95 10.42 14.49
N THR A 108 -0.76 9.81 14.49
CA THR A 108 -0.25 9.04 15.63
C THR A 108 -0.25 9.89 16.89
N ARG A 109 0.31 11.10 16.84
CA ARG A 109 0.36 12.03 17.97
C ARG A 109 -1.03 12.39 18.49
N ARG A 110 -1.98 12.71 17.60
CA ARG A 110 -3.34 13.13 17.97
C ARG A 110 -4.14 11.97 18.55
N ILE A 111 -4.02 10.78 17.97
CA ILE A 111 -4.68 9.57 18.48
C ILE A 111 -4.13 9.22 19.87
N SER A 112 -2.81 9.16 20.05
CA SER A 112 -2.21 8.87 21.35
C SER A 112 -2.60 9.89 22.43
N THR A 113 -2.65 11.17 22.08
CA THR A 113 -3.09 12.23 23.01
C THR A 113 -4.56 12.10 23.36
N GLY A 114 -5.42 11.80 22.36
CA GLY A 114 -6.86 11.66 22.57
C GLY A 114 -7.26 10.45 23.41
N LEU A 115 -6.44 9.38 23.38
CA LEU A 115 -6.68 8.16 24.16
C LEU A 115 -6.00 8.17 25.53
N SER A 116 -5.13 9.14 25.82
CA SER A 116 -4.51 9.26 27.14
C SER A 116 -5.41 10.00 28.12
N ASP A 117 -5.96 9.29 29.12
CA ASP A 117 -6.89 9.80 30.14
C ASP A 117 -6.32 10.87 31.11
N LYS A 118 -5.11 11.38 30.89
CA LYS A 118 -4.43 12.27 31.85
C LYS A 118 -3.79 13.49 31.19
N SER A 119 -4.53 14.61 31.26
CA SER A 119 -4.15 16.00 30.98
C SER A 119 -4.01 16.41 29.51
N ASP A 120 -4.48 17.63 29.21
CA ASP A 120 -4.27 18.38 27.96
C ASP A 120 -2.78 18.65 27.62
N THR A 121 -1.83 17.98 28.27
CA THR A 121 -0.40 18.15 28.02
C THR A 121 0.17 16.96 27.27
N LEU A 122 0.77 17.25 26.12
CA LEU A 122 1.48 16.31 25.28
C LEU A 122 2.58 15.63 26.11
N ASN A 123 2.48 14.32 26.36
CA ASN A 123 3.57 13.55 26.97
C ASN A 123 4.52 13.08 25.84
N PRO A 124 5.68 13.72 25.63
CA PRO A 124 6.62 13.31 24.58
C PRO A 124 7.14 11.89 24.77
N ASP A 125 7.20 11.39 26.01
CA ASP A 125 7.62 10.02 26.30
C ASP A 125 6.57 9.01 25.84
N LEU A 126 5.28 9.36 25.91
CA LEU A 126 4.20 8.52 25.39
C LEU A 126 4.26 8.43 23.87
N TYR A 127 4.38 9.57 23.17
CA TYR A 127 4.48 9.57 21.70
C TYR A 127 5.71 8.80 21.22
N GLY A 128 6.87 9.02 21.87
CA GLY A 128 8.08 8.26 21.59
C GLY A 128 7.91 6.76 21.82
N ALA A 129 7.28 6.35 22.92
CA ALA A 129 7.01 4.94 23.21
C ALA A 129 6.08 4.31 22.15
N VAL A 130 5.03 5.01 21.75
CA VAL A 130 4.09 4.55 20.69
C VAL A 130 4.84 4.33 19.38
N LEU A 131 5.66 5.29 18.93
CA LEU A 131 6.43 5.13 17.68
C LEU A 131 7.36 3.92 17.72
N ARG A 132 7.98 3.63 18.87
CA ARG A 132 8.93 2.52 19.02
C ARG A 132 8.26 1.15 19.04
N LYS A 133 7.05 1.08 19.60
CA LYS A 133 6.21 -0.13 19.58
C LYS A 133 5.44 -0.31 18.26
N SER A 134 5.30 0.76 17.47
CA SER A 134 4.59 0.69 16.19
C SER A 134 5.35 -0.09 15.12
N PHE A 135 4.59 -0.59 14.15
CA PHE A 135 5.09 -1.21 12.93
C PHE A 135 4.26 -0.77 11.74
N VAL A 136 4.89 -0.63 10.58
CA VAL A 136 4.25 -0.22 9.33
C VAL A 136 4.46 -1.28 8.26
N LEU A 137 3.36 -1.69 7.65
CA LEU A 137 3.32 -2.51 6.44
C LEU A 137 3.19 -1.57 5.22
N SER A 138 4.32 -1.23 4.60
CA SER A 138 4.35 -0.47 3.34
C SER A 138 3.93 -1.40 2.20
N CYS A 139 2.66 -1.31 1.83
CA CYS A 139 2.04 -2.17 0.83
C CYS A 139 2.06 -1.49 -0.53
N ASP A 140 2.77 -2.08 -1.48
CA ASP A 140 2.85 -1.61 -2.86
C ASP A 140 3.17 -2.78 -3.79
N GLN A 141 2.68 -2.80 -5.02
CA GLN A 141 2.82 -3.94 -5.92
C GLN A 141 4.29 -4.38 -6.11
N ALA A 142 4.47 -5.61 -6.57
CA ALA A 142 5.79 -6.20 -6.84
C ALA A 142 5.87 -6.68 -8.30
N HIS A 143 7.07 -6.68 -8.87
CA HIS A 143 7.27 -7.22 -10.21
C HIS A 143 7.35 -8.75 -10.18
N ALA A 144 6.40 -9.39 -10.87
CA ALA A 144 6.50 -10.80 -11.20
C ALA A 144 7.53 -11.03 -12.32
N ILE A 145 8.16 -12.20 -12.32
CA ILE A 145 9.07 -12.62 -13.39
C ILE A 145 8.32 -12.66 -14.72
N HIS A 146 8.71 -11.79 -15.63
CA HIS A 146 8.16 -11.78 -16.97
C HIS A 146 8.83 -12.87 -17.82
N PRO A 147 8.10 -13.85 -18.38
CA PRO A 147 8.70 -14.98 -19.11
C PRO A 147 9.53 -14.54 -20.32
N ASN A 148 9.08 -13.53 -21.07
CA ASN A 148 9.83 -12.98 -22.20
C ASN A 148 11.05 -12.11 -21.80
N TYR A 149 11.17 -11.73 -20.53
CA TYR A 149 12.22 -10.83 -20.03
C TYR A 149 12.79 -11.34 -18.70
N SER A 150 12.93 -12.66 -18.55
CA SER A 150 13.44 -13.28 -17.33
C SER A 150 14.83 -12.78 -16.96
N SER A 151 15.65 -12.42 -17.96
CA SER A 151 16.96 -11.82 -17.77
C SER A 151 16.94 -10.48 -17.03
N LYS A 152 15.79 -9.80 -16.89
CA LYS A 152 15.66 -8.57 -16.10
C LYS A 152 15.52 -8.80 -14.59
N HIS A 153 15.32 -10.05 -14.16
CA HIS A 153 15.14 -10.39 -12.75
C HIS A 153 16.40 -11.01 -12.15
N GLU A 154 16.56 -10.88 -10.84
CA GLU A 154 17.51 -11.68 -10.09
C GLU A 154 17.00 -13.12 -10.02
N SER A 155 17.83 -14.07 -10.45
CA SER A 155 17.49 -15.49 -10.60
C SER A 155 16.96 -16.16 -9.33
N ALA A 156 17.47 -15.77 -8.15
CA ALA A 156 17.04 -16.31 -6.87
C ALA A 156 15.87 -15.54 -6.22
N HIS A 157 15.53 -14.35 -6.74
CA HIS A 157 14.54 -13.43 -6.16
C HIS A 157 13.57 -12.96 -7.24
N SER A 158 12.98 -13.93 -7.93
CA SER A 158 12.10 -13.71 -9.08
C SER A 158 10.66 -14.17 -8.75
N PRO A 159 9.81 -13.30 -8.19
CA PRO A 159 8.45 -13.66 -7.80
C PRO A 159 7.63 -14.21 -8.95
N LYS A 160 6.78 -15.19 -8.68
CA LYS A 160 5.84 -15.77 -9.63
C LYS A 160 4.43 -15.35 -9.28
N LEU A 161 3.56 -15.27 -10.29
CA LEU A 161 2.12 -15.10 -10.07
C LEU A 161 1.55 -16.34 -9.37
N ASN A 162 0.52 -16.14 -8.55
CA ASN A 162 -0.19 -17.12 -7.73
C ASN A 162 0.72 -17.90 -6.75
N ALA A 163 1.88 -17.33 -6.38
CA ALA A 163 2.86 -17.98 -5.53
C ALA A 163 3.09 -17.25 -4.20
N GLY A 164 2.28 -16.24 -3.89
CA GLY A 164 2.27 -15.60 -2.57
C GLY A 164 2.79 -14.18 -2.57
N VAL A 165 2.56 -13.50 -1.43
CA VAL A 165 2.97 -12.11 -1.22
C VAL A 165 4.49 -12.01 -1.24
N VAL A 166 4.99 -10.93 -1.82
CA VAL A 166 6.40 -10.67 -2.03
C VAL A 166 6.91 -9.73 -0.94
N ILE A 167 7.98 -10.13 -0.24
CA ILE A 167 8.78 -9.26 0.61
C ILE A 167 9.83 -8.57 -0.27
N LYS A 168 9.80 -7.24 -0.33
CA LYS A 168 10.66 -6.44 -1.20
C LYS A 168 11.84 -5.92 -0.40
N SER A 169 13.08 -6.21 -0.82
CA SER A 169 14.28 -5.68 -0.15
C SER A 169 15.26 -5.06 -1.14
N ASN A 170 15.97 -4.03 -0.70
CA ASN A 170 16.92 -3.30 -1.53
C ASN A 170 18.04 -2.69 -0.67
N SER A 171 19.31 -2.95 -1.04
CA SER A 171 20.47 -2.46 -0.27
C SER A 171 20.59 -0.93 -0.23
N ASN A 172 20.02 -0.22 -1.21
CA ASN A 172 20.01 1.25 -1.25
C ASN A 172 18.79 1.85 -0.52
N GLN A 173 18.05 1.04 0.27
CA GLN A 173 16.86 1.49 1.01
C GLN A 173 15.78 2.10 0.08
N ARG A 174 15.67 1.59 -1.16
CA ARG A 174 14.49 1.82 -2.02
C ARG A 174 13.24 1.13 -1.47
N TYR A 175 13.47 0.09 -0.68
CA TYR A 175 12.53 -0.61 0.17
C TYR A 175 13.16 -0.64 1.58
N THR A 176 12.37 -0.38 2.62
CA THR A 176 12.83 -0.26 4.02
C THR A 176 13.07 -1.61 4.71
N THR A 177 12.61 -2.69 4.09
CA THR A 177 12.74 -4.04 4.64
C THR A 177 14.17 -4.37 5.09
N ASN A 178 14.28 -4.88 6.31
CA ASN A 178 15.50 -5.44 6.88
C ASN A 178 15.25 -6.85 7.42
N SER A 179 16.26 -7.46 8.03
CA SER A 179 16.18 -8.84 8.54
C SER A 179 15.08 -9.02 9.58
N VAL A 180 14.91 -8.05 10.49
CA VAL A 180 13.92 -8.10 11.58
C VAL A 180 12.52 -7.86 11.03
N THR A 181 12.32 -6.81 10.23
CA THR A 181 11.00 -6.46 9.71
C THR A 181 10.48 -7.50 8.72
N GLY A 182 11.36 -8.06 7.88
CA GLY A 182 11.02 -9.20 7.04
C GLY A 182 10.77 -10.49 7.83
N PHE A 183 11.46 -10.72 8.95
CA PHE A 183 11.24 -11.90 9.79
C PHE A 183 9.83 -11.93 10.36
N ILE A 184 9.35 -10.81 10.87
CA ILE A 184 7.98 -10.67 11.40
C ILE A 184 6.95 -11.13 10.37
N ILE A 185 7.05 -10.66 9.12
CA ILE A 185 6.14 -11.06 8.05
C ILE A 185 6.26 -12.54 7.71
N ARG A 186 7.48 -13.11 7.69
CA ARG A 186 7.67 -14.54 7.46
C ARG A 186 7.02 -15.40 8.55
N GLU A 187 7.08 -14.98 9.80
CA GLU A 187 6.45 -15.70 10.91
C GLU A 187 4.93 -15.57 10.89
N LEU A 188 4.39 -14.38 10.62
CA LEU A 188 2.94 -14.16 10.46
C LEU A 188 2.38 -15.02 9.33
N ALA A 189 3.05 -15.02 8.17
CA ALA A 189 2.67 -15.85 7.04
C ALA A 189 2.76 -17.35 7.37
N ARG A 190 3.79 -17.79 8.11
CA ARG A 190 3.90 -19.18 8.56
C ARG A 190 2.76 -19.58 9.48
N GLY A 191 2.40 -18.72 10.44
CA GLY A 191 1.27 -18.93 11.34
C GLY A 191 -0.06 -19.04 10.61
N ALA A 192 -0.23 -18.29 9.52
CA ALA A 192 -1.40 -18.32 8.66
C ALA A 192 -1.34 -19.35 7.52
N ASN A 193 -0.26 -20.15 7.42
CA ASN A 193 -0.02 -21.10 6.33
C ASN A 193 -0.08 -20.46 4.92
N LEU A 194 0.46 -19.25 4.79
CA LEU A 194 0.50 -18.48 3.55
C LEU A 194 1.87 -18.59 2.86
N PRO A 195 1.91 -18.75 1.53
CA PRO A 195 3.16 -18.71 0.80
C PRO A 195 3.67 -17.26 0.69
N ILE A 196 4.99 -17.13 0.73
CA ILE A 196 5.70 -15.86 0.61
C ILE A 196 6.88 -15.99 -0.34
N GLN A 197 7.19 -14.90 -1.01
CA GLN A 197 8.28 -14.80 -1.97
C GLN A 197 9.19 -13.63 -1.59
N GLU A 198 10.40 -13.61 -2.12
CA GLU A 198 11.36 -12.54 -1.87
C GLU A 198 11.70 -11.87 -3.21
N PHE A 199 11.81 -10.54 -3.20
CA PHE A 199 12.22 -9.75 -4.35
C PHE A 199 13.40 -8.87 -4.00
N VAL A 200 14.40 -8.93 -4.88
CA VAL A 200 15.56 -8.05 -4.90
C VAL A 200 15.83 -7.72 -6.36
N VAL A 201 16.06 -6.44 -6.64
CA VAL A 201 16.51 -6.02 -7.97
C VAL A 201 17.93 -6.51 -8.23
N ARG A 202 18.26 -6.83 -9.48
CA ARG A 202 19.66 -7.07 -9.86
C ARG A 202 20.52 -5.85 -9.50
N ASN A 203 21.75 -6.08 -9.04
CA ASN A 203 22.67 -5.02 -8.63
C ASN A 203 23.02 -4.03 -9.75
N ASP A 204 22.91 -4.44 -11.02
CA ASP A 204 23.18 -3.62 -12.19
C ASP A 204 21.94 -2.89 -12.76
N CYS A 205 20.78 -3.05 -12.10
CA CYS A 205 19.53 -2.45 -12.52
C CYS A 205 19.01 -1.45 -11.45
N PRO A 206 18.56 -0.25 -11.84
CA PRO A 206 17.84 0.62 -10.93
C PRO A 206 16.47 0.03 -10.58
N CYS A 207 15.91 0.46 -9.46
CA CYS A 207 14.59 0.08 -8.98
C CYS A 207 13.81 1.34 -8.60
N GLY A 208 12.48 1.27 -8.74
CA GLY A 208 11.58 2.24 -8.13
C GLY A 208 11.77 2.30 -6.61
N SER A 209 11.25 3.37 -6.01
CA SER A 209 11.15 3.52 -4.55
C SER A 209 9.67 3.42 -4.17
N THR A 210 9.37 3.25 -2.89
CA THR A 210 8.00 3.28 -2.37
C THR A 210 7.85 4.36 -1.31
N ILE A 211 6.66 4.42 -0.70
CA ILE A 211 6.39 5.23 0.50
C ILE A 211 7.07 4.72 1.77
N GLY A 212 7.54 3.46 1.80
CA GLY A 212 8.12 2.84 2.99
C GLY A 212 9.30 3.64 3.56
N PRO A 213 10.34 3.95 2.75
CA PRO A 213 11.47 4.78 3.18
C PRO A 213 11.07 6.18 3.63
N ILE A 214 10.03 6.76 3.02
CA ILE A 214 9.53 8.09 3.36
C ILE A 214 8.89 8.07 4.75
N ILE A 215 8.00 7.11 5.00
CA ILE A 215 7.30 6.97 6.28
C ILE A 215 8.30 6.63 7.38
N SER A 216 9.17 5.63 7.16
CA SER A 216 10.16 5.22 8.15
C SER A 216 11.17 6.32 8.45
N GLY A 217 11.65 7.04 7.44
CA GLY A 217 12.56 8.17 7.61
C GLY A 217 11.94 9.35 8.37
N ASN A 218 10.66 9.64 8.13
CA ASN A 218 9.96 10.76 8.78
C ASN A 218 9.50 10.45 10.21
N THR A 219 9.18 9.19 10.51
CA THR A 219 8.55 8.79 11.79
C THR A 219 9.47 7.98 12.70
N GLY A 220 10.49 7.31 12.16
CA GLY A 220 11.31 6.34 12.87
C GLY A 220 10.64 5.00 13.13
N ILE A 221 9.43 4.76 12.60
CA ILE A 221 8.70 3.51 12.78
C ILE A 221 9.33 2.38 11.95
N ARG A 222 9.43 1.18 12.54
CA ARG A 222 9.88 -0.04 11.85
C ARG A 222 8.93 -0.33 10.69
N THR A 223 9.47 -0.41 9.48
CA THR A 223 8.68 -0.57 8.26
C THR A 223 9.19 -1.76 7.45
N VAL A 224 8.27 -2.49 6.82
CA VAL A 224 8.56 -3.52 5.82
C VAL A 224 7.82 -3.20 4.54
N ASP A 225 8.48 -3.40 3.41
CA ASP A 225 7.88 -3.27 2.08
C ASP A 225 7.48 -4.63 1.55
N ILE A 226 6.20 -4.75 1.20
CA ILE A 226 5.63 -5.96 0.63
C ILE A 226 4.69 -5.62 -0.54
N GLY A 227 4.37 -6.61 -1.36
CA GLY A 227 3.50 -6.44 -2.51
C GLY A 227 2.97 -7.74 -3.09
N MET A 228 1.90 -7.65 -3.87
CA MET A 228 1.48 -8.78 -4.70
C MET A 228 2.26 -8.76 -6.01
N PRO A 229 2.66 -9.93 -6.55
CA PRO A 229 3.36 -9.99 -7.82
C PRO A 229 2.39 -9.65 -8.97
N GLN A 230 2.80 -8.72 -9.83
CA GLN A 230 2.07 -8.34 -11.04
C GLN A 230 2.98 -8.23 -12.25
N LEU A 231 2.38 -8.30 -13.43
CA LEU A 231 2.98 -8.02 -14.71
C LEU A 231 2.44 -6.71 -15.29
N SER A 232 3.29 -6.06 -16.09
CA SER A 232 2.96 -4.83 -16.80
C SER A 232 2.63 -3.65 -15.88
N MET A 233 3.26 -3.56 -14.71
CA MET A 233 3.15 -2.43 -13.78
C MET A 233 3.26 -1.08 -14.52
N HIS A 234 2.35 -0.15 -14.21
CA HIS A 234 2.16 1.16 -14.86
C HIS A 234 1.61 1.12 -16.30
N SER A 235 1.17 -0.04 -16.78
CA SER A 235 0.37 -0.14 -18.01
C SER A 235 -1.04 0.42 -17.79
N CYS A 236 -1.72 0.86 -18.86
CA CYS A 236 -3.15 1.16 -18.79
C CYS A 236 -3.99 -0.07 -18.41
N ARG A 237 -3.44 -1.27 -18.64
CA ARG A 237 -4.02 -2.56 -18.23
C ARG A 237 -2.92 -3.50 -17.73
N GLU A 238 -3.03 -3.86 -16.47
CA GLU A 238 -2.08 -4.65 -15.69
C GLU A 238 -2.63 -6.06 -15.47
N MET A 239 -1.78 -6.99 -15.03
CA MET A 239 -2.16 -8.38 -14.77
C MET A 239 -1.54 -8.89 -13.46
N MET A 240 -2.35 -9.50 -12.60
CA MET A 240 -1.89 -10.19 -11.39
C MET A 240 -2.52 -11.58 -11.25
N GLY A 241 -2.00 -12.39 -10.33
CA GLY A 241 -2.62 -13.66 -9.97
C GLY A 241 -3.84 -13.47 -9.06
N ILE A 242 -4.90 -14.25 -9.28
CA ILE A 242 -6.10 -14.19 -8.41
C ILE A 242 -5.78 -14.66 -6.98
N VAL A 243 -4.88 -15.64 -6.84
CA VAL A 243 -4.51 -16.23 -5.55
C VAL A 243 -3.67 -15.24 -4.75
N ASP A 244 -2.87 -14.40 -5.42
CA ASP A 244 -2.07 -13.39 -4.74
C ASP A 244 -2.94 -12.32 -4.07
N LEU A 245 -4.08 -11.96 -4.67
CA LEU A 245 -5.03 -11.03 -4.07
C LEU A 245 -5.62 -11.61 -2.78
N THR A 246 -6.06 -12.88 -2.81
CA THR A 246 -6.56 -13.58 -1.62
C THR A 246 -5.48 -13.73 -0.54
N ASN A 247 -4.27 -14.14 -0.91
CA ASN A 247 -3.14 -14.24 0.01
C ASN A 247 -2.80 -12.88 0.64
N GLY A 248 -2.95 -11.78 -0.11
CA GLY A 248 -2.78 -10.43 0.40
C GLY A 248 -3.76 -10.09 1.51
N VAL A 249 -5.06 -10.33 1.31
CA VAL A 249 -6.10 -10.13 2.34
C VAL A 249 -5.79 -10.96 3.58
N GLU A 250 -5.51 -12.25 3.42
CA GLU A 250 -5.24 -13.15 4.55
C GLU A 250 -3.96 -12.78 5.31
N LEU A 251 -2.92 -12.33 4.61
CA LEU A 251 -1.70 -11.85 5.27
C LEU A 251 -1.98 -10.58 6.10
N PHE A 252 -2.78 -9.66 5.57
CA PHE A 252 -3.11 -8.42 6.29
C PHE A 252 -4.00 -8.68 7.51
N LYS A 253 -4.90 -9.67 7.42
CA LYS A 253 -5.67 -10.16 8.58
C LYS A 253 -4.75 -10.78 9.63
N ALA A 254 -3.81 -11.63 9.20
CA ALA A 254 -2.82 -12.21 10.09
C ALA A 254 -1.93 -11.14 10.75
N TYR A 255 -1.62 -10.06 10.02
CA TYR A 255 -0.91 -8.90 10.56
C TYR A 255 -1.71 -8.19 11.65
N PHE A 256 -2.96 -7.78 11.38
CA PHE A 256 -3.77 -7.08 12.37
C PHE A 256 -4.03 -7.91 13.64
N GLY A 257 -4.29 -9.21 13.50
CA GLY A 257 -4.60 -10.07 14.66
C GLY A 257 -3.38 -10.71 15.34
N GLY A 258 -2.23 -10.79 14.67
CA GLY A 258 -1.09 -11.59 15.12
C GLY A 258 0.18 -10.80 15.42
N PHE A 259 0.28 -9.54 14.97
CA PHE A 259 1.50 -8.75 15.11
C PHE A 259 1.92 -8.55 16.58
N ALA A 260 1.03 -8.03 17.42
CA ALA A 260 1.31 -7.70 18.83
C ALA A 260 1.97 -8.86 19.59
N ALA A 261 1.30 -10.01 19.58
CA ALA A 261 1.73 -11.21 20.28
C ALA A 261 3.02 -11.83 19.71
N LEU A 262 3.35 -11.55 18.45
CA LEU A 262 4.61 -11.97 17.83
C LEU A 262 5.74 -11.01 18.20
N ASP A 263 5.48 -9.71 18.18
CA ASP A 263 6.47 -8.68 18.47
C ASP A 263 6.92 -8.72 19.95
N ASP A 264 5.98 -8.94 20.87
CA ASP A 264 6.29 -9.13 22.30
C ASP A 264 7.27 -10.30 22.54
N LYS A 265 7.14 -11.39 21.77
CA LYS A 265 8.05 -12.55 21.88
C LYS A 265 9.45 -12.26 21.35
N LEU A 266 9.60 -11.26 20.48
CA LEU A 266 10.90 -10.84 19.96
C LEU A 266 11.64 -9.93 20.93
N GLU A 267 10.91 -9.14 21.73
CA GLU A 267 11.51 -8.20 22.68
C GLU A 267 11.90 -8.86 24.03
N GLY A 268 11.33 -10.02 24.36
CA GLY A 268 11.74 -10.88 25.49
C GLY A 268 10.90 -10.71 26.75
#